data_AF-A0A218PCT2-F1
#
_entry.id   AF-A0A218PCT2-F1
#
_cell.length_a   1.000
_cell.length_b   1.000
_cell.length_c   1.000
_cell.angle_alpha   90.00
_cell.angle_beta   90.00
_cell.angle_gamma   90.00
#
_symmetry.space_group_name_H-M   'P 1'
#
loop_
_entity.id
_entity.type
_entity.pdbx_description
1 polymer ?
#
loop_
_entity_poly.entity_id
_entity_poly.type
_entity_poly.pdbx_seq_one_letter_code
_entity_poly.pdbx_strand_id
1 'polypeptide(L)'
;MLLEFKKLKRMGEVYLNPGNLRVMPFLLRDWRDLLALDEKTYGTYARTIYNPEERFLVINDRDRRTAENLKDLYLELLREPVSFCREEYYRYQLRIGRFRGLPFSSGRPGSGIVLVGEAPGRKGCGRTGIPFYGDASGDLLRKTLFSLGVNPDFVYLTNVVKCNPPENRLRGFGEGELELLRRELEAVEPGSIFAIGRTAEKALKRLGFDFTYLKHPAWYVRRGIRGPEEAILDDYSPVKEAFGEWRP
;
A
#
# COMPACT_ATOMS: atom_id res chain seq x y z
N MET A 1 -6.04 -13.55 -4.19
CA MET A 1 -6.01 -12.16 -3.70
C MET A 1 -6.10 -12.04 -2.19
N LEU A 2 -6.65 -13.04 -1.49
CA LEU A 2 -6.80 -13.03 -0.04
C LEU A 2 -5.61 -13.75 0.62
N LEU A 3 -5.14 -13.20 1.74
CA LEU A 3 -4.08 -13.72 2.60
C LEU A 3 -4.67 -13.98 3.98
N GLU A 4 -4.88 -15.25 4.32
CA GLU A 4 -5.42 -15.63 5.63
C GLU A 4 -4.38 -15.38 6.74
N PHE A 5 -4.74 -14.66 7.79
CA PHE A 5 -3.82 -14.33 8.90
C PHE A 5 -3.18 -15.58 9.53
N LYS A 6 -3.94 -16.67 9.65
CA LYS A 6 -3.45 -17.96 10.18
C LYS A 6 -2.33 -18.62 9.34
N LYS A 7 -2.11 -18.17 8.10
CA LYS A 7 -1.00 -18.63 7.26
C LYS A 7 0.30 -17.87 7.54
N LEU A 8 0.23 -16.76 8.27
CA LEU A 8 1.41 -15.95 8.59
C LEU A 8 2.15 -16.52 9.79
N LYS A 9 3.49 -16.43 9.74
CA LYS A 9 4.37 -16.77 10.83
C LYS A 9 4.95 -15.50 11.45
N ARG A 10 4.75 -15.32 12.75
CA ARG A 10 5.37 -14.22 13.50
C ARG A 10 6.87 -14.49 13.70
N MET A 11 7.70 -13.50 13.39
CA MET A 11 9.14 -13.47 13.60
C MET A 11 9.54 -12.10 14.13
N GLY A 12 9.86 -12.03 15.43
CA GLY A 12 10.01 -10.75 16.14
C GLY A 12 8.71 -9.93 16.09
N GLU A 13 8.82 -8.71 15.58
CA GLU A 13 7.69 -7.78 15.41
C GLU A 13 6.98 -7.91 14.04
N VAL A 14 7.41 -8.87 13.21
CA VAL A 14 7.02 -8.95 11.80
C VAL A 14 6.25 -10.25 11.52
N TYR A 15 5.24 -10.20 10.65
CA TYR A 15 4.41 -11.36 10.28
C TYR A 15 4.69 -11.83 8.85
N LEU A 16 5.50 -12.87 8.67
CA LEU A 16 5.90 -13.32 7.34
C LEU A 16 4.90 -14.27 6.71
N ASN A 17 4.71 -14.17 5.40
CA ASN A 17 4.09 -15.22 4.59
C ASN A 17 5.18 -16.23 4.18
N PRO A 18 5.20 -17.46 4.73
CA PRO A 18 6.23 -18.44 4.39
C PRO A 18 6.26 -18.80 2.90
N GLY A 19 5.13 -18.68 2.19
CA GLY A 19 5.04 -18.94 0.75
C GLY A 19 5.80 -17.93 -0.12
N ASN A 20 6.12 -16.76 0.42
CA ASN A 20 6.90 -15.74 -0.27
C ASN A 20 8.42 -15.92 -0.13
N LEU A 21 8.86 -16.87 0.72
CA LEU A 21 10.25 -17.06 1.11
C LEU A 21 10.82 -18.34 0.50
N ARG A 22 11.97 -18.23 -0.17
CA ARG A 22 12.80 -19.38 -0.59
C ARG A 22 13.40 -20.11 0.61
N VAL A 23 13.83 -19.34 1.59
CA VAL A 23 14.41 -19.79 2.85
C VAL A 23 13.81 -18.93 3.96
N MET A 24 13.40 -19.55 5.07
CA MET A 24 12.93 -18.80 6.22
C MET A 24 14.12 -18.14 6.93
N PRO A 25 14.09 -16.82 7.20
CA PRO A 25 15.13 -16.18 7.99
C PRO A 25 15.18 -16.78 9.40
N PHE A 26 16.37 -16.83 10.00
CA PHE A 26 16.57 -17.39 11.34
C PHE A 26 16.19 -16.38 12.45
N LEU A 27 16.48 -15.10 12.22
CA LEU A 27 16.19 -14.02 13.17
C LEU A 27 15.78 -12.76 12.43
N LEU A 28 14.68 -12.16 12.86
CA LEU A 28 14.26 -10.80 12.52
C LEU A 28 13.80 -10.12 13.81
N ARG A 29 14.33 -8.95 14.12
CA ARG A 29 13.86 -8.16 15.27
C ARG A 29 12.72 -7.25 14.85
N ASP A 30 12.99 -6.44 13.85
CA ASP A 30 12.08 -5.44 13.31
C ASP A 30 11.99 -5.53 11.78
N TRP A 31 11.24 -4.60 11.20
CA TRP A 31 11.08 -4.48 9.76
C TRP A 31 12.37 -4.01 9.04
N ARG A 32 13.35 -3.40 9.72
CA ARG A 32 14.65 -3.01 9.12
C ARG A 32 15.44 -4.25 8.77
N ASP A 33 15.48 -5.21 9.70
CA ASP A 33 16.07 -6.53 9.46
C ASP A 33 15.36 -7.21 8.26
N LEU A 34 14.03 -7.09 8.14
CA LEU A 34 13.26 -7.62 7.00
C LEU A 34 13.66 -6.95 5.67
N LEU A 35 13.76 -5.62 5.61
CA LEU A 35 14.15 -4.93 4.38
C LEU A 35 15.61 -5.17 3.99
N ALA A 36 16.46 -5.53 4.95
CA ALA A 36 17.86 -5.88 4.70
C ALA A 36 18.03 -7.27 4.06
N LEU A 37 16.98 -8.12 4.06
CA LEU A 37 17.05 -9.43 3.43
C LEU A 37 17.34 -9.29 1.93
N ASP A 38 18.24 -10.13 1.42
CA ASP A 38 18.57 -10.15 0.00
C ASP A 38 17.57 -11.03 -0.80
N GLU A 39 17.17 -10.56 -1.98
CA GLU A 39 16.19 -11.26 -2.81
C GLU A 39 16.73 -12.57 -3.39
N LYS A 40 18.05 -12.76 -3.47
CA LYS A 40 18.64 -13.97 -4.06
C LYS A 40 18.48 -15.15 -3.11
N THR A 41 18.79 -14.96 -1.83
CA THR A 41 18.72 -15.95 -0.77
C THR A 41 17.28 -16.17 -0.31
N TYR A 42 16.57 -15.08 -0.04
CA TYR A 42 15.24 -15.17 0.56
C TYR A 42 14.11 -15.15 -0.46
N GLY A 43 14.33 -14.63 -1.68
CA GLY A 43 13.33 -14.51 -2.75
C GLY A 43 12.89 -13.07 -3.01
N THR A 44 12.35 -12.79 -4.21
CA THR A 44 11.88 -11.45 -4.61
C THR A 44 10.81 -10.90 -3.67
N TYR A 45 9.94 -11.78 -3.16
CA TYR A 45 8.88 -11.45 -2.21
C TYR A 45 9.32 -11.58 -0.75
N ALA A 46 10.56 -11.95 -0.46
CA ALA A 46 11.03 -12.05 0.92
C ALA A 46 10.98 -10.73 1.69
N ARG A 47 11.10 -9.63 0.96
CA ARG A 47 11.05 -8.27 1.51
C ARG A 47 9.61 -7.79 1.73
N THR A 48 8.61 -8.57 1.32
CA THR A 48 7.19 -8.25 1.43
C THR A 48 6.36 -9.40 1.94
N ILE A 49 5.61 -9.12 2.99
CA ILE A 49 4.51 -9.97 3.44
C ILE A 49 3.41 -10.02 2.36
N TYR A 50 3.37 -9.02 1.48
CA TYR A 50 2.42 -8.93 0.38
C TYR A 50 2.92 -9.45 -0.94
N ASN A 51 2.11 -10.32 -1.52
CA ASN A 51 2.24 -10.77 -2.89
C ASN A 51 1.09 -10.11 -3.69
N PRO A 52 1.31 -9.59 -4.91
CA PRO A 52 0.22 -9.13 -5.78
C PRO A 52 -0.90 -10.15 -6.01
N GLU A 53 -0.64 -11.43 -5.78
CA GLU A 53 -1.61 -12.52 -5.81
C GLU A 53 -2.32 -12.72 -4.46
N GLU A 54 -1.79 -12.21 -3.35
CA GLU A 54 -2.31 -12.29 -1.97
C GLU A 54 -2.18 -10.92 -1.26
N ARG A 55 -3.00 -9.95 -1.70
CA ARG A 55 -2.90 -8.52 -1.32
C ARG A 55 -3.63 -8.16 -0.05
N PHE A 56 -4.71 -8.88 0.26
CA PHE A 56 -5.65 -8.52 1.32
C PHE A 56 -5.51 -9.42 2.52
N LEU A 57 -5.08 -8.85 3.64
CA LEU A 57 -5.00 -9.57 4.90
C LEU A 57 -6.41 -9.80 5.46
N VAL A 58 -6.77 -11.08 5.62
CA VAL A 58 -8.06 -11.51 6.13
C VAL A 58 -7.88 -12.12 7.50
N ILE A 59 -8.46 -11.47 8.52
CA ILE A 59 -8.36 -11.89 9.92
C ILE A 59 -9.71 -12.42 10.43
N ASN A 60 -10.81 -11.88 9.90
CA ASN A 60 -12.17 -12.30 10.24
C ASN A 60 -13.09 -12.31 9.00
N ASP A 61 -14.35 -12.69 9.18
CA ASP A 61 -15.32 -12.80 8.08
C ASP A 61 -15.75 -11.45 7.49
N ARG A 62 -15.62 -10.35 8.24
CA ARG A 62 -15.82 -9.01 7.68
C ARG A 62 -14.69 -8.68 6.70
N ASP A 63 -13.44 -8.88 7.11
CA ASP A 63 -12.27 -8.70 6.23
C ASP A 63 -12.40 -9.55 4.96
N ARG A 64 -12.86 -10.81 5.09
CA ARG A 64 -13.07 -11.72 3.96
C ARG A 64 -14.06 -11.15 2.95
N ARG A 65 -15.26 -10.77 3.40
CA ARG A 65 -16.32 -10.22 2.53
C ARG A 65 -15.86 -8.95 1.82
N THR A 66 -15.23 -8.04 2.55
CA THR A 66 -14.66 -6.83 1.96
C THR A 66 -13.55 -7.15 0.94
N ALA A 67 -12.67 -8.10 1.26
CA ALA A 67 -11.60 -8.53 0.34
C ALA A 67 -12.14 -9.19 -0.95
N GLU A 68 -13.27 -9.90 -0.87
CA GLU A 68 -13.97 -10.47 -2.02
C GLU A 68 -14.56 -9.36 -2.91
N ASN A 69 -15.25 -8.37 -2.33
CA ASN A 69 -15.74 -7.20 -3.07
C ASN A 69 -14.60 -6.45 -3.78
N LEU A 70 -13.49 -6.22 -3.07
CA LEU A 70 -12.30 -5.58 -3.64
C LEU A 70 -11.62 -6.43 -4.72
N LYS A 71 -11.66 -7.76 -4.59
CA LYS A 71 -11.16 -8.67 -5.63
C LYS A 71 -12.01 -8.54 -6.89
N ASP A 72 -13.34 -8.48 -6.76
CA ASP A 72 -14.23 -8.32 -7.91
C ASP A 72 -14.01 -6.97 -8.61
N LEU A 73 -13.83 -5.90 -7.82
CA LEU A 73 -13.43 -4.58 -8.32
C LEU A 73 -12.07 -4.62 -9.06
N TYR A 74 -11.10 -5.36 -8.53
CA TYR A 74 -9.81 -5.54 -9.21
C TYR A 74 -9.95 -6.34 -10.51
N LEU A 75 -10.78 -7.38 -10.54
CA LEU A 75 -11.05 -8.14 -11.77
C LEU A 75 -11.71 -7.25 -12.83
N GLU A 76 -12.59 -6.34 -12.42
CA GLU A 76 -13.16 -5.34 -13.31
C GLU A 76 -12.11 -4.38 -13.86
N LEU A 77 -11.22 -3.85 -13.00
CA LEU A 77 -10.06 -3.06 -13.44
C LEU A 77 -9.21 -3.80 -14.48
N LEU A 78 -9.01 -5.11 -14.31
CA LEU A 78 -8.24 -5.90 -15.28
C LEU A 78 -8.99 -6.14 -16.60
N ARG A 79 -10.33 -6.25 -16.57
CA ARG A 79 -11.15 -6.40 -17.78
C ARG A 79 -11.23 -5.10 -18.56
N GLU A 80 -11.38 -3.98 -17.87
CA GLU A 80 -11.61 -2.65 -18.48
C GLU A 80 -10.61 -1.60 -17.95
N PRO A 81 -9.30 -1.80 -18.16
CA PRO A 81 -8.29 -0.94 -17.54
C PRO A 81 -8.36 0.51 -18.01
N VAL A 82 -8.78 0.77 -19.24
CA VAL A 82 -8.90 2.13 -19.80
C VAL A 82 -10.10 2.90 -19.25
N SER A 83 -11.07 2.22 -18.63
CA SER A 83 -12.18 2.86 -17.92
C SER A 83 -11.72 3.47 -16.59
N PHE A 84 -10.64 2.94 -16.00
CA PHE A 84 -10.14 3.35 -14.68
C PHE A 84 -8.73 3.94 -14.69
N CYS A 85 -7.98 3.77 -15.77
CA CYS A 85 -6.67 4.36 -15.98
C CYS A 85 -6.65 5.10 -17.31
N ARG A 86 -5.97 6.23 -17.35
CA ARG A 86 -5.63 6.87 -18.64
C ARG A 86 -4.87 5.88 -19.52
N GLU A 87 -5.22 5.81 -20.80
CA GLU A 87 -4.64 4.81 -21.71
C GLU A 87 -3.10 4.87 -21.77
N GLU A 88 -2.54 6.09 -21.78
CA GLU A 88 -1.09 6.29 -21.73
C GLU A 88 -0.47 5.67 -20.47
N TYR A 89 -1.13 5.81 -19.32
CA TYR A 89 -0.63 5.32 -18.02
C TYR A 89 -0.74 3.80 -17.96
N TYR A 90 -1.85 3.24 -18.44
CA TYR A 90 -2.02 1.80 -18.56
C TYR A 90 -0.94 1.18 -19.46
N ARG A 91 -0.71 1.72 -20.66
CA ARG A 91 0.34 1.25 -21.58
C ARG A 91 1.73 1.37 -20.95
N TYR A 92 2.01 2.45 -20.21
CA TYR A 92 3.29 2.58 -19.50
C TYR A 92 3.42 1.55 -18.38
N GLN A 93 2.38 1.37 -17.59
CA GLN A 93 2.31 0.42 -16.49
C GLN A 93 2.60 -1.01 -16.96
N LEU A 94 2.03 -1.44 -18.09
CA LEU A 94 2.32 -2.76 -18.68
C LEU A 94 3.80 -2.92 -19.06
N ARG A 95 4.47 -1.86 -19.52
CA ARG A 95 5.89 -1.92 -19.90
C ARG A 95 6.83 -2.04 -18.70
N ILE A 96 6.48 -1.41 -17.58
CA ILE A 96 7.37 -1.35 -16.41
C ILE A 96 7.07 -2.41 -15.35
N GLY A 97 5.85 -2.96 -15.32
CA GLY A 97 5.42 -3.94 -14.34
C GLY A 97 6.29 -5.20 -14.35
N ARG A 98 6.60 -5.74 -13.17
CA ARG A 98 7.34 -7.00 -13.00
C ARG A 98 6.53 -8.06 -12.26
N PHE A 99 5.20 -7.92 -12.30
CA PHE A 99 4.24 -8.79 -11.67
C PHE A 99 3.06 -8.96 -12.63
N ARG A 100 2.21 -9.97 -12.39
CA ARG A 100 1.02 -10.20 -13.19
C ARG A 100 -0.12 -9.26 -12.78
N GLY A 101 -0.65 -8.52 -13.74
CA GLY A 101 -1.80 -7.62 -13.54
C GLY A 101 -1.41 -6.16 -13.38
N LEU A 102 -2.21 -5.40 -12.64
CA LEU A 102 -2.04 -3.96 -12.43
C LEU A 102 -1.84 -3.62 -10.95
N PRO A 103 -1.23 -2.47 -10.63
CA PRO A 103 -1.18 -2.02 -9.25
C PRO A 103 -2.60 -1.77 -8.75
N PHE A 104 -2.81 -2.03 -7.46
CA PHE A 104 -4.10 -1.87 -6.81
C PHE A 104 -3.84 -1.63 -5.31
N SER A 105 -4.86 -1.68 -4.47
CA SER A 105 -4.70 -1.63 -3.02
C SER A 105 -4.04 -2.88 -2.41
N SER A 106 -3.57 -2.77 -1.18
CA SER A 106 -3.12 -3.88 -0.34
C SER A 106 -3.37 -3.60 1.14
N GLY A 107 -3.17 -4.60 2.00
CA GLY A 107 -3.29 -4.44 3.45
C GLY A 107 -4.54 -5.09 4.01
N ARG A 108 -4.96 -4.73 5.22
CA ARG A 108 -6.18 -5.26 5.84
C ARG A 108 -7.41 -4.41 5.46
N PRO A 109 -8.37 -4.95 4.69
CA PRO A 109 -9.51 -4.18 4.22
C PRO A 109 -10.46 -3.71 5.33
N GLY A 110 -10.66 -4.48 6.41
CA GLY A 110 -11.49 -4.08 7.55
C GLY A 110 -10.71 -3.44 8.70
N SER A 111 -9.55 -2.83 8.41
CA SER A 111 -8.75 -2.12 9.42
C SER A 111 -9.39 -0.84 9.94
N GLY A 112 -10.29 -0.23 9.16
CA GLY A 112 -10.83 1.10 9.42
C GLY A 112 -9.84 2.24 9.19
N ILE A 113 -8.56 1.93 8.91
CA ILE A 113 -7.49 2.92 8.70
C ILE A 113 -7.02 2.83 7.25
N VAL A 114 -7.27 3.90 6.48
CA VAL A 114 -6.92 3.97 5.06
C VAL A 114 -5.87 5.04 4.81
N LEU A 115 -4.77 4.67 4.14
CA LEU A 115 -3.77 5.61 3.65
C LEU A 115 -3.86 5.70 2.13
N VAL A 116 -4.13 6.91 1.61
CA VAL A 116 -4.30 7.17 0.18
C VAL A 116 -3.11 7.97 -0.34
N GLY A 117 -2.35 7.39 -1.26
CA GLY A 117 -1.25 8.05 -1.97
C GLY A 117 -1.66 8.62 -3.33
N GLU A 118 -0.66 9.13 -4.05
CA GLU A 118 -0.86 9.78 -5.35
C GLU A 118 -1.06 8.77 -6.49
N ALA A 119 -0.03 8.00 -6.79
CA ALA A 119 0.05 7.08 -7.91
C ALA A 119 1.16 6.06 -7.62
N PRO A 120 1.24 4.93 -8.35
CA PRO A 120 2.35 4.01 -8.22
C PRO A 120 3.65 4.74 -8.59
N GLY A 121 4.76 4.49 -7.89
CA GLY A 121 6.08 4.98 -8.29
C GLY A 121 6.79 4.02 -9.24
N ARG A 122 7.56 4.52 -10.22
CA ARG A 122 8.23 3.72 -11.27
C ARG A 122 9.15 2.63 -10.71
N LYS A 123 9.85 2.91 -9.60
CA LYS A 123 10.78 1.95 -8.97
C LYS A 123 10.07 1.05 -7.95
N GLY A 124 9.02 1.57 -7.30
CA GLY A 124 8.24 0.87 -6.29
C GLY A 124 6.98 0.21 -6.84
N CYS A 125 5.81 0.67 -6.40
CA CYS A 125 4.49 0.11 -6.71
C CYS A 125 4.25 -0.16 -8.21
N GLY A 126 4.79 0.67 -9.11
CA GLY A 126 4.68 0.43 -10.55
C GLY A 126 5.40 -0.85 -11.02
N ARG A 127 6.43 -1.31 -10.31
CA ARG A 127 7.15 -2.56 -10.60
C ARG A 127 6.70 -3.72 -9.74
N THR A 128 6.25 -3.46 -8.51
CA THR A 128 5.90 -4.49 -7.53
C THR A 128 4.41 -4.78 -7.45
N GLY A 129 3.57 -3.84 -7.89
CA GLY A 129 2.11 -3.91 -7.75
C GLY A 129 1.59 -3.52 -6.37
N ILE A 130 2.47 -3.26 -5.40
CA ILE A 130 2.12 -3.04 -3.99
C ILE A 130 2.32 -1.56 -3.64
N PRO A 131 1.27 -0.85 -3.16
CA PRO A 131 1.37 0.53 -2.73
C PRO A 131 2.48 0.76 -1.69
N PHE A 132 3.15 1.90 -1.79
CA PHE A 132 4.19 2.31 -0.85
C PHE A 132 5.26 1.26 -0.57
N TYR A 133 5.74 0.58 -1.62
CA TYR A 133 6.75 -0.46 -1.47
C TYR A 133 7.77 -0.45 -2.62
N GLY A 134 9.06 -0.60 -2.30
CA GLY A 134 10.14 -0.84 -3.27
C GLY A 134 10.77 0.43 -3.86
N ASP A 135 10.39 1.61 -3.36
CA ASP A 135 11.11 2.86 -3.60
C ASP A 135 11.36 3.61 -2.30
N ALA A 136 12.25 4.60 -2.35
CA ALA A 136 12.69 5.31 -1.15
C ALA A 136 11.53 5.95 -0.35
N SER A 137 10.47 6.41 -1.02
CA SER A 137 9.30 6.99 -0.35
C SER A 137 8.41 5.94 0.30
N GLY A 138 8.14 4.84 -0.40
CA GLY A 138 7.35 3.74 0.12
C GLY A 138 8.07 3.07 1.29
N ASP A 139 9.36 2.82 1.14
CA ASP A 139 10.18 2.25 2.20
C ASP A 139 10.14 3.18 3.41
N LEU A 140 10.43 4.47 3.25
CA LEU A 140 10.37 5.48 4.33
C LEU A 140 9.02 5.49 5.07
N LEU A 141 7.89 5.43 4.34
CA LEU A 141 6.57 5.34 4.96
C LEU A 141 6.47 4.09 5.84
N ARG A 142 6.81 2.92 5.30
CA ARG A 142 6.78 1.67 6.05
C ARG A 142 7.67 1.76 7.28
N LYS A 143 8.88 2.32 7.15
CA LYS A 143 9.81 2.54 8.28
C LYS A 143 9.16 3.34 9.40
N THR A 144 8.48 4.41 9.01
CA THR A 144 7.85 5.37 9.91
C THR A 144 6.69 4.70 10.64
N LEU A 145 5.77 4.07 9.92
CA LEU A 145 4.62 3.39 10.52
C LEU A 145 5.07 2.31 11.51
N PHE A 146 6.02 1.46 11.14
CA PHE A 146 6.53 0.46 12.06
C PHE A 146 7.21 1.06 13.30
N SER A 147 7.96 2.16 13.14
CA SER A 147 8.61 2.84 14.27
C SER A 147 7.58 3.48 15.22
N LEU A 148 6.38 3.76 14.72
CA LEU A 148 5.22 4.18 15.52
C LEU A 148 4.43 2.98 16.08
N GLY A 149 4.88 1.74 15.86
CA GLY A 149 4.18 0.53 16.29
C GLY A 149 2.98 0.14 15.42
N VAL A 150 2.84 0.74 14.23
CA VAL A 150 1.81 0.41 13.25
C VAL A 150 2.44 -0.44 12.16
N ASN A 151 2.08 -1.72 12.10
CA ASN A 151 2.50 -2.52 10.97
C ASN A 151 1.67 -2.09 9.72
N PRO A 152 2.30 -1.62 8.62
CA PRO A 152 1.63 -1.18 7.39
C PRO A 152 0.68 -2.23 6.79
N ASP A 153 0.85 -3.47 7.20
CA ASP A 153 0.09 -4.61 6.74
C ASP A 153 -1.30 -4.69 7.39
N PHE A 154 -1.47 -4.04 8.53
CA PHE A 154 -2.70 -4.03 9.30
C PHE A 154 -3.55 -2.79 9.04
N VAL A 155 -3.11 -1.93 8.13
CA VAL A 155 -3.88 -0.81 7.58
C VAL A 155 -4.18 -1.08 6.10
N TYR A 156 -5.11 -0.33 5.53
CA TYR A 156 -5.41 -0.40 4.11
C TYR A 156 -4.64 0.67 3.35
N LEU A 157 -3.85 0.25 2.35
CA LEU A 157 -2.98 1.13 1.56
C LEU A 157 -3.48 1.19 0.12
N THR A 158 -3.65 2.39 -0.40
CA THR A 158 -4.07 2.57 -1.80
C THR A 158 -3.52 3.88 -2.38
N ASN A 159 -3.77 4.13 -3.67
CA ASN A 159 -3.42 5.36 -4.38
C ASN A 159 -4.64 5.90 -5.13
N VAL A 160 -4.70 7.20 -5.40
CA VAL A 160 -5.75 7.77 -6.26
C VAL A 160 -5.70 7.16 -7.65
N VAL A 161 -4.51 7.16 -8.27
CA VAL A 161 -4.28 6.55 -9.58
C VAL A 161 -3.71 5.15 -9.41
N LYS A 162 -4.14 4.18 -10.22
CA LYS A 162 -3.66 2.78 -10.16
C LYS A 162 -2.58 2.44 -11.17
N CYS A 163 -2.42 3.23 -12.22
CA CYS A 163 -1.41 3.01 -13.24
C CYS A 163 -0.28 4.05 -13.11
N ASN A 164 0.98 3.60 -13.14
CA ASN A 164 2.12 4.51 -13.03
C ASN A 164 2.12 5.53 -14.17
N PRO A 165 2.21 6.85 -13.88
CA PRO A 165 2.33 7.86 -14.93
C PRO A 165 3.73 7.81 -15.57
N PRO A 166 3.83 7.99 -16.91
CA PRO A 166 5.11 8.10 -17.60
C PRO A 166 6.04 9.11 -16.92
N GLU A 167 7.31 8.74 -16.80
CA GLU A 167 8.35 9.56 -16.14
C GLU A 167 8.04 9.94 -14.68
N ASN A 168 7.09 9.27 -14.03
CA ASN A 168 6.52 9.68 -12.74
C ASN A 168 5.95 11.11 -12.74
N ARG A 169 5.44 11.59 -13.88
CA ARG A 169 4.83 12.91 -14.03
C ARG A 169 3.31 12.79 -14.10
N LEU A 170 2.66 12.88 -12.94
CA LEU A 170 1.21 12.83 -12.88
C LEU A 170 0.59 14.13 -13.44
N ARG A 171 -0.34 14.01 -14.38
CA ARG A 171 -1.10 15.14 -14.97
C ARG A 171 -2.50 15.28 -14.35
N GLY A 172 -2.60 15.07 -13.05
CA GLY A 172 -3.87 14.95 -12.32
C GLY A 172 -4.56 13.59 -12.46
N PHE A 173 -5.77 13.48 -11.92
CA PHE A 173 -6.65 12.31 -12.00
C PHE A 173 -7.93 12.64 -12.78
N GLY A 174 -8.53 11.64 -13.45
CA GLY A 174 -9.81 11.72 -14.15
C GLY A 174 -10.96 11.02 -13.41
N GLU A 175 -12.16 11.03 -13.99
CA GLU A 175 -13.36 10.44 -13.37
C GLU A 175 -13.21 8.94 -13.11
N GLY A 176 -12.63 8.17 -14.04
CA GLY A 176 -12.43 6.74 -13.86
C GLY A 176 -11.51 6.39 -12.68
N GLU A 177 -10.43 7.14 -12.51
CA GLU A 177 -9.49 6.96 -11.38
C GLU A 177 -10.17 7.32 -10.05
N LEU A 178 -10.98 8.38 -10.06
CA LEU A 178 -11.76 8.84 -8.90
C LEU A 178 -12.86 7.84 -8.53
N GLU A 179 -13.55 7.29 -9.53
CA GLU A 179 -14.61 6.31 -9.38
C GLU A 179 -14.08 4.99 -8.81
N LEU A 180 -12.92 4.53 -9.28
CA LEU A 180 -12.28 3.34 -8.72
C LEU A 180 -11.93 3.55 -7.24
N LEU A 181 -11.34 4.70 -6.91
CA LEU A 181 -11.04 5.04 -5.52
C LEU A 181 -12.31 5.14 -4.66
N ARG A 182 -13.38 5.76 -5.17
CA ARG A 182 -14.67 5.84 -4.48
C ARG A 182 -15.18 4.45 -4.11
N ARG A 183 -15.19 3.54 -5.08
CA ARG A 183 -15.66 2.15 -4.89
C ARG A 183 -14.78 1.36 -3.92
N GLU A 184 -13.46 1.60 -3.91
CA GLU A 184 -12.58 1.03 -2.89
C GLU A 184 -12.94 1.55 -1.49
N LEU A 185 -13.09 2.87 -1.34
CA LEU A 185 -13.40 3.49 -0.05
C LEU A 185 -14.77 3.09 0.48
N GLU A 186 -15.77 2.99 -0.39
CA GLU A 186 -17.10 2.47 -0.05
C GLU A 186 -17.05 0.99 0.37
N ALA A 187 -16.21 0.18 -0.27
CA ALA A 187 -16.08 -1.22 0.11
C ALA A 187 -15.39 -1.41 1.47
N VAL A 188 -14.39 -0.58 1.80
CA VAL A 188 -13.63 -0.71 3.05
C VAL A 188 -14.25 0.02 4.24
N GLU A 189 -15.19 0.95 4.01
CA GLU A 189 -15.88 1.71 5.06
C GLU A 189 -14.91 2.31 6.10
N PRO A 190 -14.05 3.26 5.69
CA PRO A 190 -12.98 3.76 6.56
C PRO A 190 -13.55 4.48 7.79
N GLY A 191 -12.97 4.21 8.96
CA GLY A 191 -13.15 5.04 10.15
C GLY A 191 -12.22 6.25 10.17
N SER A 192 -11.05 6.16 9.51
CA SER A 192 -10.13 7.27 9.33
C SER A 192 -9.39 7.15 8.00
N ILE A 193 -9.31 8.26 7.26
CA ILE A 193 -8.58 8.36 6.00
C ILE A 193 -7.42 9.34 6.16
N PHE A 194 -6.24 8.93 5.70
CA PHE A 194 -5.03 9.74 5.66
C PHE A 194 -4.66 10.05 4.22
N ALA A 195 -4.76 11.33 3.86
CA ALA A 195 -4.41 11.84 2.53
C ALA A 195 -2.91 12.11 2.46
N ILE A 196 -2.16 11.24 1.79
CA ILE A 196 -0.70 11.35 1.68
C ILE A 196 -0.35 12.20 0.45
N GLY A 197 -0.15 13.49 0.69
CA GLY A 197 0.17 14.48 -0.32
C GLY A 197 -1.05 15.12 -1.01
N ARG A 198 -0.78 16.16 -1.81
CA ARG A 198 -1.81 17.05 -2.37
C ARG A 198 -2.74 16.36 -3.37
N THR A 199 -2.28 15.33 -4.08
CA THR A 199 -3.12 14.62 -5.03
C THR A 199 -4.22 13.83 -4.32
N ALA A 200 -3.86 13.08 -3.27
CA ALA A 200 -4.82 12.38 -2.43
C ALA A 200 -5.79 13.34 -1.76
N GLU A 201 -5.29 14.45 -1.21
CA GLU A 201 -6.11 15.52 -0.62
C GLU A 201 -7.18 16.02 -1.58
N LYS A 202 -6.80 16.36 -2.82
CA LYS A 202 -7.74 16.86 -3.84
C LYS A 202 -8.77 15.82 -4.24
N ALA A 203 -8.36 14.56 -4.38
CA ALA A 203 -9.27 13.47 -4.75
C ALA A 203 -10.31 13.23 -3.66
N LEU A 204 -9.88 13.15 -2.40
CA LEU A 204 -10.76 12.92 -1.25
C LEU A 204 -11.73 14.09 -1.03
N LYS A 205 -11.26 15.34 -1.17
CA LYS A 205 -12.13 16.53 -1.16
C LYS A 205 -13.23 16.44 -2.23
N ARG A 206 -12.88 16.00 -3.44
CA ARG A 206 -13.84 15.88 -4.54
C ARG A 206 -14.85 14.76 -4.32
N LEU A 207 -14.45 13.70 -3.65
CA LEU A 207 -15.31 12.58 -3.27
C LEU A 207 -16.16 12.87 -2.01
N GLY A 208 -15.91 13.97 -1.30
CA GLY A 208 -16.66 14.32 -0.10
C GLY A 208 -16.30 13.48 1.13
N PHE A 209 -15.11 12.88 1.16
CA PHE A 209 -14.62 12.18 2.36
C PHE A 209 -13.89 13.13 3.30
N ASP A 210 -14.09 12.96 4.61
CA ASP A 210 -13.24 13.54 5.63
C ASP A 210 -11.89 12.82 5.70
N PHE A 211 -10.81 13.57 5.93
CA PHE A 211 -9.47 13.02 6.01
C PHE A 211 -8.51 13.89 6.80
N THR A 212 -7.43 13.28 7.26
CA THR A 212 -6.25 13.96 7.82
C THR A 212 -5.17 14.06 6.75
N TYR A 213 -4.65 15.27 6.52
CA TYR A 213 -3.57 15.50 5.55
C TYR A 213 -2.22 15.10 6.14
N LEU A 214 -1.42 14.33 5.38
CA LEU A 214 -0.04 13.98 5.71
C LEU A 214 0.91 14.41 4.58
N LYS A 215 2.08 14.92 4.93
CA LYS A 215 3.12 15.22 3.93
C LYS A 215 3.60 13.94 3.27
N HIS A 216 3.65 13.93 1.93
CA HIS A 216 4.12 12.76 1.19
C HIS A 216 5.58 12.40 1.55
N PRO A 217 5.95 11.12 1.77
CA PRO A 217 7.30 10.70 2.16
C PRO A 217 8.40 11.18 1.20
N ALA A 218 8.08 11.32 -0.09
CA ALA A 218 8.99 11.91 -1.08
C ALA A 218 9.43 13.36 -0.78
N TRP A 219 8.68 14.11 0.04
CA TRP A 219 9.10 15.44 0.52
C TRP A 219 10.30 15.34 1.46
N TYR A 220 10.31 14.34 2.35
CA TYR A 220 11.38 14.01 3.29
C TYR A 220 12.59 13.44 2.55
N VAL A 221 12.38 12.46 1.66
CA VAL A 221 13.45 11.85 0.86
C VAL A 221 14.24 12.88 0.04
N ARG A 222 13.55 13.88 -0.55
CA ARG A 222 14.20 14.97 -1.30
C ARG A 222 15.07 15.88 -0.44
N ARG A 223 14.88 15.87 0.88
CA ARG A 223 15.65 16.62 1.88
C ARG A 223 16.74 15.78 2.55
N GLY A 224 17.00 14.58 2.04
CA GLY A 224 18.05 13.71 2.56
C GLY A 224 17.61 12.79 3.70
N ILE A 225 16.36 12.87 4.15
CA ILE A 225 15.81 12.01 5.20
C ILE A 225 15.58 10.61 4.63
N ARG A 226 16.25 9.61 5.20
CA ARG A 226 16.21 8.21 4.74
C ARG A 226 15.68 7.24 5.80
N GLY A 227 15.47 7.73 7.01
CA GLY A 227 14.99 6.97 8.15
C GLY A 227 13.79 7.64 8.83
N PRO A 228 13.15 6.92 9.76
CA PRO A 228 12.05 7.43 10.58
C PRO A 228 12.60 8.39 11.64
N GLU A 229 12.93 9.60 11.20
CA GLU A 229 13.42 10.69 12.04
C GLU A 229 12.24 11.44 12.69
N GLU A 230 12.51 12.21 13.74
CA GLU A 230 11.50 12.93 14.55
C GLU A 230 10.45 13.66 13.69
N ALA A 231 10.89 14.44 12.71
CA ALA A 231 9.99 15.24 11.86
C ALA A 231 8.94 14.42 11.09
N ILE A 232 9.28 13.22 10.60
CA ILE A 232 8.29 12.37 9.90
C ILE A 232 7.50 11.51 10.89
N LEU A 233 8.08 11.14 12.03
CA LEU A 233 7.37 10.45 13.09
C LEU A 233 6.23 11.30 13.66
N ASP A 234 6.50 12.58 13.95
CA ASP A 234 5.52 13.53 14.45
C ASP A 234 4.38 13.73 13.44
N ASP A 235 4.72 13.96 12.17
CA ASP A 235 3.75 14.12 11.08
C ASP A 235 2.83 12.90 10.96
N TYR A 236 3.36 11.68 11.17
CA TYR A 236 2.61 10.43 11.02
C TYR A 236 2.03 9.87 12.33
N SER A 237 2.28 10.50 13.48
CA SER A 237 1.71 10.12 14.78
C SER A 237 0.18 10.01 14.78
N PRO A 238 -0.60 10.83 14.03
CA PRO A 238 -2.05 10.66 13.96
C PRO A 238 -2.50 9.31 13.40
N VAL A 239 -1.66 8.64 12.58
CA VAL A 239 -1.94 7.28 12.10
C VAL A 239 -1.91 6.29 13.26
N LYS A 240 -0.94 6.41 14.18
CA LYS A 240 -0.86 5.56 15.38
C LYS A 240 -1.98 5.87 16.35
N GLU A 241 -2.33 7.14 16.55
CA GLU A 241 -3.46 7.53 17.39
C GLU A 241 -4.77 6.89 16.90
N ALA A 242 -5.04 6.96 15.59
CA ALA A 242 -6.22 6.34 14.99
C ALA A 242 -6.16 4.80 15.00
N PHE A 243 -4.98 4.22 14.78
CA PHE A 243 -4.78 2.77 14.79
C PHE A 243 -4.94 2.16 16.19
N GLY A 244 -4.55 2.90 17.24
CA GLY A 244 -4.57 2.42 18.62
C GLY A 244 -3.60 1.26 18.85
N GLU A 245 -4.00 0.30 19.67
CA GLU A 245 -3.21 -0.91 19.95
C GLU A 245 -3.60 -2.06 19.02
N TRP A 246 -2.60 -2.74 18.47
CA TRP A 246 -2.83 -3.92 17.64
C TRP A 246 -3.46 -5.05 18.48
N ARG A 247 -4.63 -5.53 18.06
CA ARG A 247 -5.31 -6.70 18.65
C ARG A 247 -5.76 -7.65 17.51
N PRO A 248 -5.16 -8.85 17.39
CA PRO A 248 -5.57 -9.85 16.40
C PRO A 248 -6.97 -10.40 16.68
#